data_AF-A0A349U1X2-F1
#
_entry.id   AF-A0A349U1X2-F1
#
_cell.length_a   1.000
_cell.length_b   1.000
_cell.length_c   1.000
_cell.angle_alpha   90.00
_cell.angle_beta   90.00
_cell.angle_gamma   90.00
#
_symmetry.space_group_name_H-M   'P 1'
#
loop_
_entity.id
_entity.type
_entity.pdbx_description
1 polymer ?
#
loop_
_entity_poly.entity_id
_entity_poly.type
_entity_poly.pdbx_seq_one_letter_code
_entity_poly.pdbx_strand_id
1 'polypeptide(L)'
;MKKNAILHIVGLLAIAQSATIHHEAFSRLQANLQSPKSIAALPQEPWVTIFIHGTLGVEKLMNFETILTLLKRSIDGTRYQRLMECLREHPYSYAAQAAQLPGLRPIEMKNKEQNSAELFARLYDIIQKRYFPEQTAVEWLTFGWSGAINHLQRVQDAKELFEELSQYVKQKKETFPNLKVRLVTYSHGSNIALNLEYWRDKSKEELPFQIDELIMLGTPVIVESEDYIYSPLFKNIYSIYSRHDMASILDLFSTRGTFPRRRFHKKHHESFPPNFKQVEIELTLTAKNNLHQPNNSNRTIEKSPGHLEMWIFGWPDVTIFCRRHFPLSPLPAALLAPAIVAHYRDCPSSEHDEVFCYKTDEGFAYTRKRFSTEKTYFDFIEPEFITSLQSYAWNFWHNRMSQTEKDAIQVRCNGILKGLLC
;
A
#
# COMPACT_ATOMS: atom_id res chain seq x y z
N MET A 1 -13.66 -4.38 -48.34
CA MET A 1 -13.40 -3.00 -47.86
C MET A 1 -14.47 -2.44 -46.91
N LYS A 2 -15.79 -2.55 -47.18
CA LYS A 2 -16.83 -1.95 -46.31
C LYS A 2 -16.94 -2.50 -44.87
N LYS A 3 -16.64 -3.79 -44.62
CA LYS A 3 -16.71 -4.38 -43.26
C LYS A 3 -15.64 -3.83 -42.30
N ASN A 4 -14.44 -3.51 -42.79
CA ASN A 4 -13.35 -3.00 -41.96
C ASN A 4 -13.60 -1.54 -41.53
N ALA A 5 -14.31 -0.75 -42.35
CA ALA A 5 -14.68 0.63 -42.01
C ALA A 5 -15.73 0.67 -40.87
N ILE A 6 -16.69 -0.26 -40.86
CA ILE A 6 -17.72 -0.33 -39.81
C ILE A 6 -17.10 -0.72 -38.46
N LEU A 7 -16.18 -1.70 -38.44
CA LEU A 7 -15.45 -2.06 -37.22
C LEU A 7 -14.62 -0.90 -36.66
N HIS A 8 -13.97 -0.12 -37.52
CA HIS A 8 -13.22 1.07 -37.10
C HIS A 8 -14.12 2.15 -36.48
N ILE A 9 -15.30 2.39 -37.07
CA ILE A 9 -16.25 3.39 -36.55
C ILE A 9 -16.83 2.95 -35.20
N VAL A 10 -17.20 1.67 -35.05
CA VAL A 10 -17.70 1.12 -33.77
C VAL A 10 -16.61 1.19 -32.70
N GLY A 11 -15.35 0.89 -33.05
CA GLY A 11 -14.21 1.02 -32.13
C GLY A 11 -13.99 2.47 -31.67
N LEU A 12 -14.05 3.44 -32.59
CA LEU A 12 -13.91 4.86 -32.25
C LEU A 12 -15.07 5.40 -31.39
N LEU A 13 -16.30 4.95 -31.64
CA LEU A 13 -17.47 5.29 -30.81
C LEU A 13 -17.36 4.71 -29.40
N ALA A 14 -16.87 3.48 -29.25
CA ALA A 14 -16.64 2.88 -27.94
C ALA A 14 -15.55 3.62 -27.14
N ILE A 15 -14.46 4.04 -27.82
CA ILE A 15 -13.39 4.85 -27.20
C ILE A 15 -13.94 6.23 -26.77
N ALA A 16 -14.74 6.88 -27.61
CA ALA A 16 -15.33 8.19 -27.29
C ALA A 16 -16.35 8.12 -26.14
N GLN A 17 -17.16 7.05 -26.08
CA GLN A 17 -18.06 6.80 -24.96
C GLN A 17 -17.28 6.54 -23.67
N SER A 18 -16.22 5.73 -23.72
CA SER A 18 -15.34 5.51 -22.55
C SER A 18 -14.72 6.81 -22.05
N ALA A 19 -14.17 7.64 -22.96
CA ALA A 19 -13.60 8.95 -22.63
C ALA A 19 -14.60 9.90 -21.95
N THR A 20 -15.86 9.91 -22.41
CA THR A 20 -16.92 10.74 -21.83
C THR A 20 -17.30 10.25 -20.43
N ILE A 21 -17.42 8.93 -20.25
CA ILE A 21 -17.68 8.30 -18.94
C ILE A 21 -16.54 8.60 -17.95
N HIS A 22 -15.28 8.63 -18.39
CA HIS A 22 -14.15 9.00 -17.54
C HIS A 22 -14.24 10.45 -17.06
N HIS A 23 -14.56 11.38 -17.96
CA HIS A 23 -14.68 12.79 -17.59
C HIS A 23 -15.83 13.00 -16.60
N GLU A 24 -16.98 12.36 -16.82
CA GLU A 24 -18.12 12.44 -15.90
C GLU A 24 -17.84 11.80 -14.53
N ALA A 25 -17.28 10.60 -14.49
CA ALA A 25 -16.95 9.92 -13.23
C ALA A 25 -15.92 10.71 -12.42
N PHE A 26 -14.89 11.23 -13.08
CA PHE A 26 -13.88 12.07 -12.44
C PHE A 26 -14.45 13.42 -11.99
N SER A 27 -15.32 14.04 -12.80
CA SER A 27 -16.00 15.29 -12.43
C SER A 27 -16.94 15.08 -11.23
N ARG A 28 -17.63 13.94 -11.14
CA ARG A 28 -18.45 13.58 -9.98
C ARG A 28 -17.60 13.34 -8.73
N LEU A 29 -16.46 12.67 -8.87
CA LEU A 29 -15.48 12.51 -7.79
C LEU A 29 -14.98 13.88 -7.29
N GLN A 30 -14.62 14.78 -8.21
CA GLN A 30 -14.20 16.14 -7.86
C GLN A 30 -15.34 16.96 -7.23
N ALA A 31 -16.57 16.84 -7.73
CA ALA A 31 -17.74 17.52 -7.18
C ALA A 31 -18.06 17.02 -5.76
N ASN A 32 -17.93 15.72 -5.51
CA ASN A 32 -18.12 15.14 -4.16
C ASN A 32 -17.03 15.61 -3.17
N LEU A 33 -15.82 15.88 -3.65
CA LEU A 33 -14.75 16.49 -2.83
C LEU A 33 -15.03 17.97 -2.49
N GLN A 34 -15.95 18.63 -3.20
CA GLN A 34 -16.24 20.06 -3.06
C GLN A 34 -17.47 20.37 -2.17
N SER A 35 -17.92 19.46 -1.30
CA SER A 35 -19.02 19.79 -0.38
C SER A 35 -18.66 21.00 0.52
N PRO A 36 -19.59 21.94 0.74
CA PRO A 36 -19.27 23.34 0.99
C PRO A 36 -19.06 23.63 2.48
N LYS A 37 -17.90 23.27 3.02
CA LYS A 37 -17.31 24.13 4.05
C LYS A 37 -16.39 25.07 3.32
N SER A 38 -16.70 26.37 3.35
CA SER A 38 -15.81 27.43 2.92
C SER A 38 -14.48 27.27 3.68
N ILE A 39 -13.51 26.61 3.07
CA ILE A 39 -12.16 26.49 3.60
C ILE A 39 -11.54 27.87 3.35
N ALA A 40 -11.70 28.78 4.31
CA ALA A 40 -10.81 29.93 4.43
C ALA A 40 -9.37 29.42 4.24
N ALA A 41 -8.55 30.12 3.45
CA ALA A 41 -7.23 29.67 3.01
C ALA A 41 -6.37 29.16 4.17
N LEU A 42 -6.49 27.86 4.47
CA LEU A 42 -5.75 27.23 5.54
C LEU A 42 -4.26 27.30 5.18
N PRO A 43 -3.37 27.52 6.17
CA PRO A 43 -1.94 27.41 5.94
C PRO A 43 -1.65 26.04 5.32
N GLN A 44 -1.16 26.02 4.08
CA GLN A 44 -0.87 24.78 3.39
C GLN A 44 0.38 24.15 3.99
N GLU A 45 0.26 22.95 4.52
CA GLU A 45 1.40 22.17 4.95
C GLU A 45 1.98 21.42 3.74
N PRO A 46 3.23 21.67 3.33
CA PRO A 46 3.83 20.97 2.21
C PRO A 46 4.27 19.55 2.62
N TRP A 47 3.78 18.53 1.91
CA TRP A 47 4.11 17.12 2.14
C TRP A 47 4.75 16.46 0.93
N VAL A 48 5.79 15.66 1.15
CA VAL A 48 6.21 14.61 0.22
C VAL A 48 5.72 13.27 0.74
N THR A 49 5.11 12.47 -0.13
CA THR A 49 4.69 11.10 0.21
C THR A 49 5.46 10.09 -0.63
N ILE A 50 6.07 9.11 0.04
CA ILE A 50 6.94 8.10 -0.56
C ILE A 50 6.33 6.72 -0.35
N PHE A 51 6.03 6.01 -1.44
CA PHE A 51 5.56 4.63 -1.40
C PHE A 51 6.74 3.66 -1.46
N ILE A 52 6.81 2.74 -0.50
CA ILE A 52 7.87 1.71 -0.43
C ILE A 52 7.22 0.33 -0.50
N HIS A 53 7.42 -0.34 -1.63
CA HIS A 53 6.80 -1.63 -1.91
C HIS A 53 7.39 -2.78 -1.07
N GLY A 54 6.72 -3.93 -1.07
CA GLY A 54 7.21 -5.17 -0.44
C GLY A 54 8.15 -5.95 -1.36
N THR A 55 8.50 -7.19 -1.00
CA THR A 55 9.28 -8.04 -1.91
C THR A 55 8.49 -8.32 -3.19
N LEU A 56 9.14 -8.15 -4.35
CA LEU A 56 8.52 -8.37 -5.66
C LEU A 56 8.40 -9.87 -5.96
N GLY A 57 7.26 -10.30 -6.52
CA GLY A 57 7.10 -11.64 -7.08
C GLY A 57 6.95 -12.77 -6.06
N VAL A 58 6.77 -12.47 -4.76
CA VAL A 58 6.47 -13.50 -3.74
C VAL A 58 5.20 -14.26 -4.11
N GLU A 59 4.22 -13.58 -4.72
CA GLU A 59 3.00 -14.18 -5.23
C GLU A 59 3.27 -15.20 -6.34
N LYS A 60 4.39 -15.16 -7.04
CA LYS A 60 4.72 -16.15 -8.09
C LYS A 60 5.55 -17.32 -7.57
N LEU A 61 6.10 -17.18 -6.36
CA LEU A 61 6.93 -18.19 -5.68
C LEU A 61 6.15 -19.02 -4.66
N MET A 62 4.81 -18.94 -4.67
CA MET A 62 3.86 -19.36 -3.63
C MET A 62 3.93 -20.80 -3.10
N ASN A 63 4.82 -21.69 -3.56
CA ASN A 63 5.10 -22.85 -2.72
C ASN A 63 6.06 -22.42 -1.61
N PHE A 64 5.52 -22.29 -0.39
CA PHE A 64 6.26 -21.89 0.80
C PHE A 64 7.51 -22.77 1.04
N GLU A 65 7.48 -24.05 0.63
CA GLU A 65 8.66 -24.94 0.62
C GLU A 65 9.78 -24.47 -0.30
N THR A 66 9.45 -23.89 -1.46
CA THR A 66 10.41 -23.33 -2.41
C THR A 66 11.05 -22.06 -1.84
N ILE A 67 10.25 -21.20 -1.20
CA ILE A 67 10.74 -20.03 -0.46
C ILE A 67 11.69 -20.51 0.64
N LEU A 68 11.26 -21.43 1.51
CA LEU A 68 12.05 -22.08 2.57
C LEU A 68 13.40 -22.64 2.11
N THR A 69 13.44 -23.27 0.93
CA THR A 69 14.64 -23.90 0.39
C THR A 69 15.65 -22.87 -0.13
N LEU A 70 15.17 -21.76 -0.70
CA LEU A 70 16.02 -20.66 -1.19
C LEU A 70 16.71 -19.90 -0.06
N LEU A 71 16.22 -20.03 1.18
CA LEU A 71 16.68 -19.28 2.36
C LEU A 71 17.79 -19.89 3.16
N LYS A 72 17.98 -21.20 3.06
CA LYS A 72 19.04 -21.89 3.80
C LYS A 72 20.42 -21.67 3.17
N ARG A 73 20.56 -20.83 2.14
CA ARG A 73 21.80 -20.54 1.41
C ARG A 73 22.05 -19.02 1.41
N SER A 74 23.31 -18.59 1.47
CA SER A 74 23.69 -17.18 1.27
C SER A 74 23.06 -16.66 -0.02
N ILE A 75 22.42 -15.49 -0.01
CA ILE A 75 21.64 -15.00 -1.15
C ILE A 75 22.53 -14.62 -2.34
N ASP A 76 23.79 -14.25 -2.09
CA ASP A 76 24.72 -13.79 -3.11
C ASP A 76 24.99 -14.87 -4.17
N GLY A 77 24.74 -14.53 -5.44
CA GLY A 77 24.91 -15.43 -6.58
C GLY A 77 23.84 -16.52 -6.71
N THR A 78 22.80 -16.50 -5.87
CA THR A 78 21.74 -17.50 -5.90
C THR A 78 20.78 -17.32 -7.07
N ARG A 79 20.00 -18.37 -7.34
CA ARG A 79 18.83 -18.29 -8.24
C ARG A 79 17.80 -17.27 -7.75
N TYR A 80 17.68 -17.05 -6.44
CA TYR A 80 16.75 -16.08 -5.87
C TYR A 80 17.17 -14.64 -6.21
N GLN A 81 18.45 -14.29 -6.02
CA GLN A 81 18.94 -12.96 -6.39
C GLN A 81 18.70 -12.69 -7.88
N ARG A 82 19.11 -13.62 -8.75
CA ARG A 82 18.86 -13.50 -10.20
C ARG A 82 17.38 -13.39 -10.54
N LEU A 83 16.52 -14.12 -9.83
CA LEU A 83 15.08 -13.99 -10.01
C LEU A 83 14.58 -12.60 -9.60
N MET A 84 15.04 -12.05 -8.48
CA MET A 84 14.68 -10.68 -8.07
C MET A 84 15.17 -9.65 -9.08
N GLU A 85 16.39 -9.79 -9.60
CA GLU A 85 16.92 -8.96 -10.69
C GLU A 85 16.04 -9.05 -11.93
N CYS A 86 15.72 -10.26 -12.40
CA CYS A 86 14.82 -10.46 -13.54
C CYS A 86 13.42 -9.88 -13.30
N LEU A 87 12.85 -10.05 -12.10
CA LEU A 87 11.54 -9.49 -11.76
C LEU A 87 11.58 -7.97 -11.71
N ARG A 88 12.68 -7.35 -11.27
CA ARG A 88 12.83 -5.89 -11.26
C ARG A 88 12.98 -5.31 -12.65
N GLU A 89 13.56 -6.03 -13.59
CA GLU A 89 13.60 -5.61 -14.99
C GLU A 89 12.24 -5.83 -15.68
N HIS A 90 11.38 -6.69 -15.12
CA HIS A 90 10.13 -7.07 -15.76
C HIS A 90 9.01 -6.04 -15.49
N PRO A 91 8.42 -5.41 -16.54
CA PRO A 91 7.39 -4.37 -16.38
C PRO A 91 6.16 -4.78 -15.55
N TYR A 92 5.84 -6.08 -15.56
CA TYR A 92 4.73 -6.66 -14.80
C TYR A 92 4.84 -6.45 -13.29
N SER A 93 6.05 -6.42 -12.72
CA SER A 93 6.24 -6.24 -11.28
C SER A 93 5.71 -4.91 -10.77
N TYR A 94 5.57 -3.94 -11.69
CA TYR A 94 5.06 -2.59 -11.44
C TYR A 94 3.62 -2.40 -11.93
N ALA A 95 3.00 -3.43 -12.52
CA ALA A 95 1.70 -3.32 -13.18
C ALA A 95 0.50 -3.37 -12.23
N ALA A 96 0.71 -3.65 -10.94
CA ALA A 96 -0.36 -3.74 -9.95
C ALA A 96 -0.05 -3.10 -8.59
N GLN A 97 1.04 -2.36 -8.45
CA GLN A 97 1.41 -1.75 -7.17
C GLN A 97 2.12 -0.42 -7.35
N ALA A 98 2.20 0.37 -6.28
CA ALA A 98 3.00 1.57 -6.21
C ALA A 98 4.49 1.23 -6.07
N ALA A 99 5.12 0.92 -7.20
CA ALA A 99 6.54 0.64 -7.31
C ALA A 99 7.06 1.13 -8.68
N GLN A 100 8.31 1.59 -8.71
CA GLN A 100 9.07 1.88 -9.92
C GLN A 100 10.47 1.26 -9.79
N LEU A 101 11.34 1.58 -10.74
CA LEU A 101 12.75 1.17 -10.74
C LEU A 101 13.50 1.58 -9.45
N PRO A 102 14.67 0.98 -9.19
CA PRO A 102 15.44 1.24 -7.97
C PRO A 102 15.73 2.72 -7.73
N GLY A 103 15.84 3.08 -6.45
CA GLY A 103 16.04 4.44 -5.96
C GLY A 103 14.74 5.20 -5.76
N LEU A 104 14.87 6.46 -5.36
CA LEU A 104 13.80 7.42 -5.15
C LEU A 104 13.36 7.99 -6.51
N ARG A 105 12.11 7.71 -6.91
CA ARG A 105 11.58 8.05 -8.23
C ARG A 105 10.32 8.89 -8.12
N PRO A 106 10.18 9.98 -8.89
CA PRO A 106 8.95 10.73 -8.96
C PRO A 106 7.85 9.95 -9.69
N ILE A 107 6.63 10.12 -9.20
CA ILE A 107 5.41 9.62 -9.84
C ILE A 107 4.82 10.75 -10.69
N GLU A 108 4.85 10.57 -12.00
CA GLU A 108 4.40 11.56 -12.94
C GLU A 108 2.87 11.56 -13.08
N MET A 109 2.20 12.36 -12.24
CA MET A 109 0.73 12.52 -12.20
C MET A 109 0.14 13.25 -13.43
N LYS A 110 0.92 13.52 -14.47
CA LYS A 110 0.48 14.23 -15.68
C LYS A 110 0.56 13.36 -16.93
N ASN A 111 1.37 12.31 -16.89
CA ASN A 111 1.56 11.48 -18.06
C ASN A 111 0.37 10.54 -18.24
N LYS A 112 -0.02 10.33 -19.49
CA LYS A 112 -1.03 9.30 -19.86
C LYS A 112 -0.44 7.90 -19.82
N GLU A 113 0.83 7.75 -19.42
CA GLU A 113 1.50 6.46 -19.30
C GLU A 113 1.05 5.78 -18.02
N GLN A 114 0.16 4.82 -18.22
CA GLN A 114 -0.72 4.24 -17.21
C GLN A 114 0.04 3.26 -16.29
N ASN A 115 1.02 3.73 -15.51
CA ASN A 115 1.68 2.88 -14.52
C ASN A 115 0.84 2.82 -13.23
N SER A 116 0.94 1.73 -12.46
CA SER A 116 0.09 1.57 -11.27
C SER A 116 0.48 2.47 -10.10
N ALA A 117 1.71 2.99 -10.08
CA ALA A 117 2.12 3.96 -9.09
C ALA A 117 1.36 5.29 -9.24
N GLU A 118 1.14 5.74 -10.48
CA GLU A 118 0.30 6.89 -10.79
C GLU A 118 -1.14 6.69 -10.30
N LEU A 119 -1.78 5.57 -10.67
CA LEU A 119 -3.13 5.27 -10.21
C LEU A 119 -3.22 5.22 -8.68
N PHE A 120 -2.25 4.58 -8.03
CA PHE A 120 -2.20 4.48 -6.57
C PHE A 120 -2.07 5.87 -5.95
N ALA A 121 -1.14 6.70 -6.42
CA ALA A 121 -0.94 8.06 -5.94
C ALA A 121 -2.20 8.93 -6.14
N ARG A 122 -2.90 8.80 -7.28
CA ARG A 122 -4.17 9.53 -7.53
C ARG A 122 -5.27 9.14 -6.57
N LEU A 123 -5.48 7.84 -6.39
CA LEU A 123 -6.50 7.34 -5.48
C LEU A 123 -6.18 7.69 -4.03
N TYR A 124 -4.90 7.59 -3.64
CA TYR A 124 -4.43 7.98 -2.32
C TYR A 124 -4.61 9.49 -2.09
N ASP A 125 -4.26 10.34 -3.07
CA ASP A 125 -4.45 11.80 -3.01
C ASP A 125 -5.92 12.20 -2.88
N ILE A 126 -6.82 11.52 -3.59
CA ILE A 126 -8.27 11.75 -3.48
C ILE A 126 -8.76 11.52 -2.05
N ILE A 127 -8.34 10.43 -1.41
CA ILE A 127 -8.72 10.11 -0.03
C ILE A 127 -8.00 11.05 0.93
N GLN A 128 -6.71 11.29 0.73
CA GLN A 128 -5.89 12.20 1.53
C GLN A 128 -6.52 13.59 1.63
N LYS A 129 -6.89 14.20 0.50
CA LYS A 129 -7.50 15.55 0.47
C LYS A 129 -8.85 15.61 1.18
N ARG A 130 -9.59 14.50 1.20
CA ARG A 130 -10.86 14.42 1.92
C ARG A 130 -10.68 14.47 3.43
N TYR A 131 -9.64 13.81 3.95
CA TYR A 131 -9.37 13.69 5.39
C TYR A 131 -8.37 14.70 5.94
N PHE A 132 -7.55 15.29 5.07
CA PHE A 132 -6.50 16.25 5.42
C PHE A 132 -6.45 17.40 4.39
N PRO A 133 -7.50 18.24 4.30
CA PRO A 133 -7.57 19.33 3.33
C PRO A 133 -6.50 20.41 3.52
N GLU A 134 -5.87 20.47 4.69
CA GLU A 134 -4.76 21.37 5.01
C GLU A 134 -3.40 20.90 4.46
N GLN A 135 -3.30 19.65 4.02
CA GLN A 135 -2.06 19.06 3.52
C GLN A 135 -1.99 19.22 2.00
N THR A 136 -0.96 19.94 1.53
CA THR A 136 -0.63 20.03 0.11
C THR A 136 0.44 19.01 -0.23
N ALA A 137 0.12 18.08 -1.12
CA ALA A 137 1.11 17.20 -1.72
C ALA A 137 2.03 18.02 -2.66
N VAL A 138 3.29 18.17 -2.27
CA VAL A 138 4.36 18.75 -3.10
C VAL A 138 4.76 17.76 -4.19
N GLU A 139 4.96 16.50 -3.80
CA GLU A 139 5.41 15.45 -4.70
C GLU A 139 5.02 14.05 -4.20
N TRP A 140 4.79 13.16 -5.14
CA TRP A 140 4.55 11.74 -4.91
C TRP A 140 5.73 10.96 -5.44
N LEU A 141 6.34 10.13 -4.59
CA LEU A 141 7.53 9.35 -4.93
C LEU A 141 7.27 7.87 -4.69
N THR A 142 8.04 7.03 -5.37
CA THR A 142 8.29 5.64 -4.93
C THR A 142 9.75 5.50 -4.53
N PHE A 143 10.02 4.54 -3.64
CA PHE A 143 11.37 4.02 -3.44
C PHE A 143 11.43 2.56 -3.87
N GLY A 144 12.14 2.30 -4.98
CA GLY A 144 12.43 0.95 -5.45
C GLY A 144 13.67 0.37 -4.76
N TRP A 145 13.56 -0.83 -4.19
CA TRP A 145 14.64 -1.47 -3.40
C TRP A 145 14.84 -2.94 -3.79
N SER A 146 15.93 -3.56 -3.37
CA SER A 146 16.44 -4.85 -3.92
C SER A 146 15.40 -5.97 -4.07
N GLY A 147 14.37 -5.95 -3.24
CA GLY A 147 13.44 -7.04 -3.02
C GLY A 147 14.01 -8.13 -2.10
N ALA A 148 15.31 -8.06 -1.80
CA ALA A 148 15.99 -9.11 -1.07
C ALA A 148 15.62 -9.12 0.42
N ILE A 149 15.13 -10.26 0.86
CA ILE A 149 14.67 -10.48 2.23
C ILE A 149 15.78 -10.76 3.26
N ASN A 150 17.07 -10.64 2.92
CA ASN A 150 18.12 -10.79 3.94
C ASN A 150 18.35 -9.46 4.68
N HIS A 151 18.73 -9.55 5.96
CA HIS A 151 18.90 -8.36 6.81
C HIS A 151 19.98 -7.41 6.29
N LEU A 152 21.14 -7.91 5.87
CA LEU A 152 22.25 -7.08 5.40
C LEU A 152 21.85 -6.25 4.19
N GLN A 153 21.18 -6.86 3.21
CA GLN A 153 20.69 -6.15 2.03
C GLN A 153 19.60 -5.14 2.40
N ARG A 154 18.67 -5.46 3.31
CA ARG A 154 17.69 -4.46 3.80
C ARG A 154 18.35 -3.25 4.46
N VAL A 155 19.41 -3.47 5.23
CA VAL A 155 20.20 -2.37 5.82
C VAL A 155 20.88 -1.57 4.71
N GLN A 156 21.45 -2.24 3.70
CA GLN A 156 22.06 -1.55 2.57
C GLN A 156 21.05 -0.74 1.74
N ASP A 157 19.88 -1.30 1.44
CA ASP A 157 18.80 -0.60 0.74
C ASP A 157 18.28 0.60 1.59
N ALA A 158 18.28 0.48 2.92
CA ALA A 158 17.95 1.59 3.80
C ALA A 158 19.01 2.69 3.76
N LYS A 159 20.28 2.35 3.48
CA LYS A 159 21.36 3.34 3.28
C LYS A 159 21.07 4.19 2.06
N GLU A 160 20.73 3.53 0.95
CA GLU A 160 20.41 4.20 -0.31
C GLU A 160 19.19 5.13 -0.13
N LEU A 161 18.12 4.64 0.52
CA LEU A 161 16.98 5.49 0.88
C LEU A 161 17.40 6.68 1.74
N PHE A 162 18.24 6.45 2.76
CA PHE A 162 18.69 7.49 3.66
C PHE A 162 19.48 8.59 2.94
N GLU A 163 20.43 8.20 2.08
CA GLU A 163 21.29 9.13 1.32
C GLU A 163 20.45 9.94 0.31
N GLU A 164 19.62 9.28 -0.49
CA GLU A 164 18.78 9.94 -1.50
C GLU A 164 17.71 10.83 -0.86
N LEU A 165 17.06 10.37 0.21
CA LEU A 165 16.08 11.17 0.95
C LEU A 165 16.72 12.39 1.61
N SER A 166 17.92 12.25 2.16
CA SER A 166 18.68 13.37 2.75
C SER A 166 18.93 14.46 1.71
N GLN A 167 19.44 14.07 0.54
CA GLN A 167 19.70 14.99 -0.56
C GLN A 167 18.41 15.66 -1.05
N TYR A 168 17.36 14.85 -1.26
CA TYR A 168 16.06 15.33 -1.73
C TYR A 168 15.44 16.35 -0.78
N VAL A 169 15.36 16.05 0.53
CA VAL A 169 14.74 16.95 1.51
C VAL A 169 15.56 18.23 1.67
N LYS A 170 16.89 18.14 1.68
CA LYS A 170 17.77 19.31 1.75
C LYS A 170 17.48 20.28 0.59
N GLN A 171 17.38 19.76 -0.64
CA GLN A 171 17.06 20.57 -1.82
C GLN A 171 15.63 21.14 -1.74
N LYS A 172 14.64 20.33 -1.39
CA LYS A 172 13.23 20.79 -1.38
C LYS A 172 12.94 21.78 -0.27
N LYS A 173 13.67 21.75 0.85
CA LYS A 173 13.54 22.71 1.95
C LYS A 173 13.95 24.14 1.57
N GLU A 174 14.73 24.33 0.51
CA GLU A 174 15.01 25.66 -0.04
C GLU A 174 13.74 26.35 -0.55
N THR A 175 12.78 25.57 -1.07
CA THR A 175 11.48 26.06 -1.56
C THR A 175 10.37 25.90 -0.52
N PHE A 176 10.43 24.82 0.28
CA PHE A 176 9.42 24.47 1.28
C PHE A 176 10.09 24.27 2.65
N PRO A 177 10.41 25.34 3.40
CA PRO A 177 11.15 25.23 4.67
C PRO A 177 10.52 24.28 5.69
N ASN A 178 9.18 24.19 5.68
CA ASN A 178 8.40 23.32 6.56
C ASN A 178 7.96 22.00 5.91
N LEU A 179 8.70 21.51 4.90
CA LEU A 179 8.41 20.25 4.22
C LEU A 179 8.32 19.09 5.22
N LYS A 180 7.20 18.37 5.17
CA LYS A 180 6.93 17.15 5.93
C LYS A 180 7.11 15.90 5.07
N VAL A 181 7.55 14.81 5.68
CA VAL A 181 7.83 13.53 5.00
C VAL A 181 6.90 12.44 5.50
N ARG A 182 6.15 11.83 4.58
CA ARG A 182 5.34 10.63 4.82
C ARG A 182 5.93 9.43 4.09
N LEU A 183 6.17 8.35 4.82
CA LEU A 183 6.50 7.04 4.26
C LEU A 183 5.27 6.14 4.37
N VAL A 184 4.84 5.56 3.25
CA VAL A 184 3.79 4.54 3.22
C VAL A 184 4.41 3.25 2.70
N THR A 185 4.49 2.25 3.54
CA THR A 185 5.34 1.08 3.33
C THR A 185 4.54 -0.20 3.41
N TYR A 186 4.96 -1.21 2.66
CA TYR A 186 4.30 -2.51 2.65
C TYR A 186 5.28 -3.65 2.89
N SER A 187 4.85 -4.64 3.68
CA SER A 187 5.61 -5.87 3.92
C SER A 187 7.05 -5.55 4.39
N HIS A 188 8.07 -6.11 3.76
CA HIS A 188 9.47 -5.82 4.06
C HIS A 188 9.93 -4.39 3.74
N GLY A 189 9.21 -3.63 2.91
CA GLY A 189 9.51 -2.22 2.68
C GLY A 189 9.44 -1.40 3.98
N SER A 190 8.61 -1.81 4.93
CA SER A 190 8.55 -1.20 6.26
C SER A 190 9.82 -1.44 7.08
N ASN A 191 10.46 -2.60 6.92
CA ASN A 191 11.72 -2.88 7.60
C ASN A 191 12.86 -2.01 7.03
N ILE A 192 12.82 -1.66 5.74
CA ILE A 192 13.77 -0.70 5.16
C ILE A 192 13.58 0.68 5.80
N ALA A 193 12.33 1.14 5.89
CA ALA A 193 12.02 2.41 6.54
C ALA A 193 12.46 2.44 8.01
N LEU A 194 12.22 1.36 8.77
CA LEU A 194 12.70 1.27 10.15
C LEU A 194 14.23 1.30 10.22
N ASN A 195 14.94 0.65 9.28
CA ASN A 195 16.41 0.65 9.24
C ASN A 195 17.03 2.02 8.84
N LEU A 196 16.23 3.04 8.49
CA LEU A 196 16.74 4.42 8.41
C LEU A 196 17.34 4.87 9.75
N GLU A 197 16.82 4.36 10.86
CA GLU A 197 17.33 4.64 12.19
C GLU A 197 18.79 4.23 12.36
N TYR A 198 19.14 3.05 11.85
CA TYR A 198 20.51 2.54 11.89
C TYR A 198 21.46 3.53 11.22
N TRP A 199 21.08 4.09 10.07
CA TRP A 199 21.92 5.03 9.34
C TRP A 199 21.95 6.43 9.94
N ARG A 200 20.85 6.89 10.57
CA ARG A 200 20.89 8.10 11.38
C ARG A 200 21.92 7.99 12.50
N ASP A 201 21.87 6.91 13.27
CA ASP A 201 22.81 6.72 14.38
C ASP A 201 24.27 6.68 13.90
N LYS A 202 24.50 6.15 12.69
CA LYS A 202 25.83 6.08 12.07
C LYS A 202 26.31 7.39 11.47
N SER A 203 25.44 8.22 10.90
CA SER A 203 25.87 9.39 10.10
C SER A 203 26.56 10.47 10.93
N LYS A 204 26.27 10.56 12.24
CA LYS A 204 26.76 11.61 13.19
C LYS A 204 26.45 13.06 12.79
N GLU A 205 25.97 13.31 11.57
CA GLU A 205 25.54 14.60 11.06
C GLU A 205 24.10 14.91 11.46
N GLU A 206 23.79 16.21 11.54
CA GLU A 206 22.42 16.66 11.73
C GLU A 206 21.57 16.27 10.51
N LEU A 207 20.47 15.54 10.75
CA LEU A 207 19.62 15.10 9.67
C LEU A 207 18.85 16.28 9.07
N PRO A 208 18.76 16.38 7.74
CA PRO A 208 17.92 17.39 7.10
C PRO A 208 16.43 17.08 7.24
N PHE A 209 16.03 15.92 7.79
CA PHE A 209 14.64 15.50 7.92
C PHE A 209 14.34 14.73 9.21
N GLN A 210 13.06 14.74 9.56
CA GLN A 210 12.42 13.70 10.36
C GLN A 210 11.33 13.05 9.49
N ILE A 211 10.91 11.85 9.85
CA ILE A 211 9.76 11.21 9.22
C ILE A 211 8.52 11.60 10.01
N ASP A 212 7.70 12.49 9.47
CA ASP A 212 6.49 12.98 10.13
C ASP A 212 5.46 11.88 10.32
N GLU A 213 5.34 11.00 9.32
CA GLU A 213 4.46 9.83 9.37
C GLU A 213 5.12 8.61 8.72
N LEU A 214 5.20 7.51 9.47
CA LEU A 214 5.54 6.18 8.95
C LEU A 214 4.29 5.29 9.04
N ILE A 215 3.72 4.94 7.89
CA ILE A 215 2.53 4.09 7.77
C ILE A 215 2.98 2.74 7.21
N MET A 216 2.89 1.70 8.03
CA MET A 216 3.40 0.37 7.73
C MET A 216 2.25 -0.61 7.55
N LEU A 217 2.16 -1.26 6.38
CA LEU A 217 1.07 -2.18 6.04
C LEU A 217 1.58 -3.62 5.93
N GLY A 218 0.93 -4.55 6.64
CA GLY A 218 1.23 -5.99 6.54
C GLY A 218 2.70 -6.32 6.86
N THR A 219 3.28 -5.60 7.82
CA THR A 219 4.72 -5.69 8.09
C THR A 219 5.06 -6.93 8.90
N PRO A 220 6.00 -7.78 8.44
CA PRO A 220 6.59 -8.78 9.33
C PRO A 220 7.48 -8.07 10.35
N VAL A 221 7.15 -8.19 11.63
CA VAL A 221 7.93 -7.65 12.74
C VAL A 221 9.10 -8.59 13.01
N ILE A 222 10.30 -8.11 12.68
CA ILE A 222 11.56 -8.83 12.81
C ILE A 222 12.41 -8.25 13.95
N VAL A 223 13.20 -9.08 14.62
CA VAL A 223 13.94 -8.69 15.83
C VAL A 223 15.02 -7.65 15.54
N GLU A 224 15.55 -7.63 14.32
CA GLU A 224 16.63 -6.72 13.93
C GLU A 224 16.20 -5.26 13.83
N SER A 225 14.90 -4.98 13.67
CA SER A 225 14.38 -3.62 13.52
C SER A 225 13.17 -3.34 14.41
N GLU A 226 12.72 -4.28 15.25
CA GLU A 226 11.53 -4.08 16.08
C GLU A 226 11.68 -2.91 17.06
N ASP A 227 12.88 -2.68 17.58
CA ASP A 227 13.18 -1.61 18.54
C ASP A 227 13.29 -0.22 17.88
N TYR A 228 13.37 -0.14 16.54
CA TYR A 228 13.44 1.16 15.86
C TYR A 228 12.13 1.94 15.89
N ILE A 229 11.02 1.33 16.35
CA ILE A 229 9.79 2.08 16.61
C ILE A 229 9.95 3.11 17.74
N TYR A 230 10.97 2.97 18.60
CA TYR A 230 11.28 3.92 19.68
C TYR A 230 12.21 5.05 19.22
N SER A 231 12.62 5.06 17.95
CA SER A 231 13.52 6.05 17.41
C SER A 231 12.89 7.46 17.39
N PRO A 232 13.64 8.53 17.78
CA PRO A 232 13.21 9.91 17.59
C PRO A 232 13.23 10.38 16.12
N LEU A 233 13.61 9.52 15.16
CA LEU A 233 13.51 9.80 13.72
C LEU A 233 12.05 9.92 13.27
N PHE A 234 11.17 9.12 13.88
CA PHE A 234 9.76 9.01 13.50
C PHE A 234 8.89 9.83 14.45
N LYS A 235 8.14 10.81 13.93
CA LYS A 235 7.20 11.58 14.74
C LYS A 235 5.94 10.81 15.05
N ASN A 236 5.43 10.02 14.09
CA ASN A 236 4.28 9.14 14.25
C ASN A 236 4.47 7.85 13.46
N ILE A 237 4.10 6.71 14.06
CA ILE A 237 4.19 5.40 13.44
C ILE A 237 2.83 4.71 13.53
N TYR A 238 2.32 4.24 12.38
CA TYR A 238 1.08 3.48 12.27
C TYR A 238 1.39 2.10 11.69
N SER A 239 1.30 1.05 12.50
CA SER A 239 1.45 -0.34 12.06
C SER A 239 0.08 -0.97 11.80
N ILE A 240 -0.35 -0.97 10.54
CA ILE A 240 -1.63 -1.51 10.08
C ILE A 240 -1.42 -2.93 9.60
N TYR A 241 -2.15 -3.88 10.17
CA TYR A 241 -2.03 -5.30 9.81
C TYR A 241 -3.40 -5.98 9.77
N SER A 242 -3.50 -7.16 9.13
CA SER A 242 -4.73 -7.96 9.11
C SER A 242 -4.48 -9.37 9.66
N ARG A 243 -5.44 -9.94 10.40
CA ARG A 243 -5.38 -11.34 10.84
C ARG A 243 -5.33 -12.35 9.69
N HIS A 244 -5.86 -11.97 8.54
CA HIS A 244 -5.87 -12.79 7.33
C HIS A 244 -4.56 -12.71 6.54
N ASP A 245 -3.61 -11.88 6.97
CA ASP A 245 -2.26 -11.85 6.43
C ASP A 245 -1.39 -12.94 7.09
N MET A 246 -1.22 -14.05 6.39
CA MET A 246 -0.33 -15.13 6.81
C MET A 246 1.14 -14.85 6.51
N ALA A 247 1.45 -14.06 5.48
CA ALA A 247 2.83 -13.83 5.06
C ALA A 247 3.65 -13.12 6.15
N SER A 248 3.04 -12.20 6.88
CA SER A 248 3.65 -11.51 8.03
C SER A 248 4.14 -12.43 9.16
N ILE A 249 3.61 -13.66 9.27
CA ILE A 249 4.01 -14.67 10.28
C ILE A 249 4.98 -15.70 9.69
N LEU A 250 4.90 -15.91 8.38
CA LEU A 250 5.63 -16.95 7.66
C LEU A 250 7.00 -16.51 7.15
N ASP A 251 7.34 -15.23 7.27
CA ASP A 251 8.69 -14.75 7.05
C ASP A 251 9.67 -15.58 7.92
N LEU A 252 10.74 -16.08 7.33
CA LEU A 252 11.72 -16.95 8.01
C LEU A 252 13.11 -16.31 8.02
N PHE A 253 13.16 -15.02 7.69
CA PHE A 253 14.37 -14.27 7.37
C PHE A 253 14.89 -13.46 8.57
N SER A 254 14.38 -13.77 9.77
CA SER A 254 14.94 -13.32 11.04
C SER A 254 16.20 -14.14 11.35
N THR A 255 17.32 -13.44 11.49
CA THR A 255 18.65 -14.01 11.76
C THR A 255 18.76 -14.61 13.16
N ARG A 256 17.82 -14.31 14.06
CA ARG A 256 17.85 -14.77 15.47
C ARG A 256 17.00 -16.01 15.76
N GLY A 257 16.57 -16.74 14.72
CA GLY A 257 15.85 -18.01 14.88
C GLY A 257 14.44 -17.90 15.49
N THR A 258 13.94 -16.68 15.72
CA THR A 258 12.55 -16.45 16.11
C THR A 258 11.73 -16.11 14.87
N PHE A 259 10.63 -16.83 14.66
CA PHE A 259 9.64 -16.47 13.66
C PHE A 259 9.18 -15.02 13.87
N PRO A 260 9.09 -14.23 12.79
CA PRO A 260 8.53 -12.90 12.81
C PRO A 260 7.10 -12.94 13.26
N ARG A 261 6.68 -11.80 13.76
CA ARG A 261 5.37 -11.63 14.35
C ARG A 261 4.59 -10.68 13.46
N ARG A 262 3.28 -10.87 13.44
CA ARG A 262 2.37 -9.87 12.84
C ARG A 262 2.32 -8.57 13.64
N ARG A 263 2.75 -8.62 14.91
CA ARG A 263 2.54 -7.55 15.89
C ARG A 263 3.80 -7.28 16.68
N PHE A 264 4.02 -6.01 16.98
CA PHE A 264 4.98 -5.57 17.96
C PHE A 264 4.54 -6.01 19.35
N HIS A 265 5.52 -6.29 20.20
CA HIS A 265 5.29 -6.65 21.59
C HIS A 265 6.22 -5.82 22.47
N LYS A 266 5.74 -5.48 23.65
CA LYS A 266 6.51 -4.83 24.71
C LYS A 266 7.50 -5.83 25.30
N LYS A 267 8.66 -6.02 24.66
CA LYS A 267 9.70 -6.95 25.16
C LYS A 267 10.59 -6.28 26.19
N HIS A 268 11.30 -5.24 25.75
CA HIS A 268 12.34 -4.57 26.53
C HIS A 268 11.85 -3.27 27.20
N HIS A 269 10.68 -2.78 26.78
CA HIS A 269 10.07 -1.55 27.27
C HIS A 269 8.75 -1.86 27.99
N GLU A 270 8.43 -1.09 29.02
CA GLU A 270 7.20 -1.23 29.80
C GLU A 270 5.94 -0.79 29.01
N SER A 271 6.12 0.09 28.02
CA SER A 271 5.07 0.59 27.14
C SER A 271 5.58 0.79 25.72
N PHE A 272 4.65 0.82 24.75
CA PHE A 272 4.95 1.34 23.43
C PHE A 272 5.27 2.84 23.52
N PRO A 273 6.01 3.42 22.56
CA PRO A 273 6.26 4.84 22.57
C PRO A 273 4.95 5.59 22.24
N PRO A 274 4.75 6.81 22.77
CA PRO A 274 3.48 7.54 22.70
C PRO A 274 2.99 7.80 21.27
N ASN A 275 3.93 7.89 20.33
CA ASN A 275 3.72 8.14 18.91
C ASN A 275 3.48 6.88 18.06
N PHE A 276 3.45 5.69 18.66
CA PHE A 276 3.24 4.43 17.95
C PHE A 276 1.80 3.94 18.13
N LYS A 277 1.13 3.63 17.02
CA LYS A 277 -0.19 3.00 16.99
C LYS A 277 -0.12 1.73 16.16
N GLN A 278 -0.62 0.63 16.71
CA GLN A 278 -0.78 -0.63 16.02
C GLN A 278 -2.27 -0.90 15.83
N VAL A 279 -2.64 -1.21 14.58
CA VAL A 279 -4.04 -1.24 14.14
C VAL A 279 -4.29 -2.54 13.40
N GLU A 280 -5.16 -3.38 13.95
CA GLU A 280 -5.72 -4.50 13.21
C GLU A 280 -6.85 -4.01 12.31
N ILE A 281 -6.72 -4.13 10.99
CA ILE A 281 -7.81 -3.84 10.07
C ILE A 281 -8.70 -5.07 9.87
N GLU A 282 -9.97 -4.90 10.21
CA GLU A 282 -11.06 -5.84 9.92
C GLU A 282 -11.96 -5.22 8.86
N LEU A 283 -12.27 -5.95 7.78
CA LEU A 283 -13.29 -5.55 6.82
C LEU A 283 -14.48 -6.48 6.97
N THR A 284 -15.68 -5.91 7.05
CA THR A 284 -16.88 -6.69 7.27
C THR A 284 -18.03 -6.27 6.35
N LEU A 285 -18.91 -7.24 6.08
CA LEU A 285 -20.15 -7.06 5.34
C LEU A 285 -21.33 -7.54 6.18
N THR A 286 -22.50 -6.95 5.98
CA THR A 286 -23.75 -7.48 6.52
C THR A 286 -24.19 -8.69 5.69
N ALA A 287 -24.43 -9.82 6.37
CA ALA A 287 -24.88 -11.03 5.71
C ALA A 287 -26.27 -10.79 5.13
N LYS A 288 -26.41 -10.93 3.81
CA LYS A 288 -27.73 -10.98 3.18
C LYS A 288 -28.42 -12.26 3.65
N ASN A 289 -29.61 -12.13 4.23
CA ASN A 289 -30.41 -13.28 4.63
C ASN A 289 -30.57 -14.23 3.43
N ASN A 290 -30.01 -15.43 3.53
CA ASN A 290 -30.50 -16.52 2.71
C ASN A 290 -31.96 -16.73 3.10
N LEU A 291 -32.88 -16.75 2.11
CA LEU A 291 -34.33 -16.92 2.29
C LEU A 291 -34.72 -18.10 3.21
N HIS A 292 -33.80 -19.02 3.48
CA HIS A 292 -33.99 -20.20 4.32
C HIS A 292 -33.58 -20.06 5.80
N GLN A 293 -33.05 -18.92 6.26
CA GLN A 293 -32.76 -18.68 7.70
C GLN A 293 -33.11 -17.25 8.13
N PRO A 294 -34.41 -16.92 8.28
CA PRO A 294 -34.89 -15.56 8.59
C PRO A 294 -34.50 -15.04 9.99
N ASN A 295 -34.07 -15.91 10.92
CA ASN A 295 -33.84 -15.54 12.32
C ASN A 295 -32.42 -15.05 12.66
N ASN A 296 -31.58 -14.70 11.67
CA ASN A 296 -30.18 -14.31 11.91
C ASN A 296 -29.75 -13.06 11.13
N SER A 297 -30.62 -12.04 11.11
CA SER A 297 -30.49 -10.82 10.29
C SER A 297 -29.29 -9.91 10.59
N ASN A 298 -28.46 -10.22 11.60
CA ASN A 298 -27.31 -9.39 12.00
C ASN A 298 -25.97 -10.12 11.88
N ARG A 299 -25.90 -11.24 11.13
CA ARG A 299 -24.62 -11.93 10.92
C ARG A 299 -23.68 -11.01 10.14
N THR A 300 -22.49 -10.81 10.69
CA THR A 300 -21.41 -10.06 10.05
C THR A 300 -20.48 -11.06 9.38
N ILE A 301 -20.13 -10.84 8.11
CA ILE A 301 -19.19 -11.67 7.36
C ILE A 301 -17.83 -10.96 7.36
N GLU A 302 -16.82 -11.60 7.96
CA GLU A 302 -15.45 -11.10 7.92
C GLU A 302 -14.83 -11.32 6.53
N LYS A 303 -14.24 -10.26 5.98
CA LYS A 303 -13.59 -10.19 4.66
C LYS A 303 -12.27 -9.40 4.72
N SER A 304 -11.62 -9.36 5.89
CA SER A 304 -10.35 -8.67 6.14
C SER A 304 -9.27 -9.05 5.11
N PRO A 305 -8.40 -8.12 4.69
CA PRO A 305 -7.46 -8.33 3.58
C PRO A 305 -6.41 -9.40 3.90
N GLY A 306 -6.05 -10.21 2.91
CA GLY A 306 -4.80 -10.97 2.92
C GLY A 306 -3.58 -10.08 2.65
N HIS A 307 -2.38 -10.67 2.58
CA HIS A 307 -1.14 -9.90 2.37
C HIS A 307 -1.22 -9.06 1.08
N LEU A 308 -1.50 -9.70 -0.06
CA LEU A 308 -1.53 -9.03 -1.36
C LEU A 308 -2.61 -7.95 -1.45
N GLU A 309 -3.80 -8.19 -0.89
CA GLU A 309 -4.92 -7.26 -0.89
C GLU A 309 -4.66 -6.01 -0.04
N MET A 310 -3.60 -5.99 0.78
CA MET A 310 -3.20 -4.77 1.46
C MET A 310 -2.55 -3.76 0.52
N TRP A 311 -1.86 -4.17 -0.54
CA TRP A 311 -1.04 -3.25 -1.34
C TRP A 311 -1.22 -3.35 -2.85
N ILE A 312 -1.58 -4.54 -3.34
CA ILE A 312 -1.61 -4.84 -4.76
C ILE A 312 -3.05 -4.70 -5.27
N PHE A 313 -3.21 -4.02 -6.40
CA PHE A 313 -4.47 -3.96 -7.11
C PHE A 313 -4.88 -5.36 -7.59
N GLY A 314 -6.16 -5.70 -7.38
CA GLY A 314 -6.76 -7.00 -7.70
C GLY A 314 -7.07 -7.22 -9.18
N TRP A 315 -6.13 -6.98 -10.08
CA TRP A 315 -6.37 -7.16 -11.51
C TRP A 315 -6.52 -8.64 -11.89
N PRO A 316 -7.52 -9.02 -12.72
CA PRO A 316 -7.80 -10.42 -13.02
C PRO A 316 -6.63 -11.17 -13.67
N ASP A 317 -5.82 -10.47 -14.48
CA ASP A 317 -4.73 -11.06 -15.27
C ASP A 317 -3.35 -10.85 -14.62
N VAL A 318 -3.28 -10.04 -13.56
CA VAL A 318 -2.02 -9.73 -12.85
C VAL A 318 -1.93 -10.43 -11.50
N THR A 319 -3.06 -10.51 -10.79
CA THR A 319 -3.08 -10.98 -9.40
C THR A 319 -4.12 -12.07 -9.23
N ILE A 320 -3.80 -13.27 -9.73
CA ILE A 320 -4.67 -14.45 -9.60
C ILE A 320 -4.96 -14.84 -8.13
N PHE A 321 -4.13 -14.35 -7.19
CA PHE A 321 -4.23 -14.63 -5.77
C PHE A 321 -5.04 -13.60 -4.98
N CYS A 322 -5.40 -12.47 -5.57
CA CYS A 322 -6.33 -11.53 -4.94
C CYS A 322 -7.77 -12.07 -5.06
N ARG A 323 -8.53 -12.05 -3.97
CA ARG A 323 -9.90 -12.61 -3.98
C ARG A 323 -10.78 -11.67 -4.80
N ARG A 324 -11.41 -12.20 -5.85
CA ARG A 324 -12.36 -11.44 -6.69
C ARG A 324 -13.53 -10.84 -5.90
N HIS A 325 -13.92 -11.50 -4.82
CA HIS A 325 -15.01 -11.09 -3.93
C HIS A 325 -14.51 -10.29 -2.71
N PHE A 326 -13.27 -9.80 -2.74
CA PHE A 326 -12.77 -8.87 -1.72
C PHE A 326 -13.58 -7.56 -1.79
N PRO A 327 -14.10 -7.02 -0.67
CA PRO A 327 -15.02 -5.87 -0.69
C PRO A 327 -14.46 -4.63 -1.37
N LEU A 328 -13.14 -4.42 -1.31
CA LEU A 328 -12.51 -3.27 -1.93
C LEU A 328 -12.05 -3.55 -3.37
N SER A 329 -12.14 -4.77 -3.88
CA SER A 329 -11.64 -5.16 -5.22
C SER A 329 -12.09 -4.17 -6.31
N PRO A 330 -11.16 -3.64 -7.14
CA PRO A 330 -9.77 -4.04 -7.28
C PRO A 330 -8.80 -3.24 -6.37
N LEU A 331 -9.32 -2.37 -5.51
CA LEU A 331 -8.53 -1.46 -4.69
C LEU A 331 -7.78 -2.20 -3.58
N PRO A 332 -6.50 -1.88 -3.33
CA PRO A 332 -5.78 -2.36 -2.15
C PRO A 332 -6.24 -1.63 -0.88
N ALA A 333 -6.20 -2.32 0.25
CA ALA A 333 -6.62 -1.76 1.55
C ALA A 333 -5.72 -0.60 2.02
N ALA A 334 -4.49 -0.48 1.53
CA ALA A 334 -3.59 0.64 1.81
C ALA A 334 -4.16 2.00 1.40
N LEU A 335 -5.10 2.05 0.45
CA LEU A 335 -5.79 3.29 0.11
C LEU A 335 -6.67 3.81 1.25
N LEU A 336 -7.06 2.97 2.21
CA LEU A 336 -7.78 3.40 3.42
C LEU A 336 -6.87 4.09 4.45
N ALA A 337 -5.54 4.03 4.27
CA ALA A 337 -4.60 4.51 5.28
C ALA A 337 -4.78 5.99 5.68
N PRO A 338 -5.01 6.97 4.76
CA PRO A 338 -5.26 8.36 5.17
C PRO A 338 -6.44 8.48 6.13
N ALA A 339 -7.54 7.79 5.82
CA ALA A 339 -8.75 7.86 6.61
C ALA A 339 -8.56 7.19 7.99
N ILE A 340 -7.83 6.08 8.05
CA ILE A 340 -7.46 5.42 9.32
C ILE A 340 -6.56 6.34 10.15
N VAL A 341 -5.53 6.94 9.55
CA VAL A 341 -4.62 7.86 10.24
C VAL A 341 -5.34 9.10 10.76
N ALA A 342 -6.29 9.64 9.99
CA ALA A 342 -7.11 10.78 10.43
C ALA A 342 -7.88 10.46 11.72
N HIS A 343 -8.52 9.28 11.78
CA HIS A 343 -9.21 8.83 12.99
C HIS A 343 -8.28 8.83 14.22
N TYR A 344 -7.07 8.27 14.09
CA TYR A 344 -6.12 8.19 15.20
C TYR A 344 -5.46 9.53 15.56
N ARG A 345 -5.37 10.46 14.61
CA ARG A 345 -4.92 11.83 14.88
C ARG A 345 -5.95 12.60 15.72
N ASP A 346 -7.22 12.41 15.41
CA ASP A 346 -8.32 13.10 16.10
C ASP A 346 -8.71 12.43 17.44
N CYS A 347 -8.28 11.17 17.64
CA CYS A 347 -8.47 10.41 18.87
C CYS A 347 -7.14 10.09 19.57
N PRO A 348 -6.37 11.09 20.06
CA PRO A 348 -5.04 10.86 20.63
C PRO A 348 -5.05 9.96 21.87
N SER A 349 -6.17 9.92 22.61
CA SER A 349 -6.40 9.04 23.76
C SER A 349 -6.62 7.56 23.39
N SER A 350 -6.65 7.21 22.11
CA SER A 350 -6.79 5.82 21.68
C SER A 350 -5.65 4.96 22.23
N GLU A 351 -5.90 3.67 22.42
CA GLU A 351 -4.86 2.76 22.86
C GLU A 351 -3.83 2.51 21.75
N HIS A 352 -2.69 1.95 22.14
CA HIS A 352 -1.62 1.59 21.19
C HIS A 352 -1.94 0.35 20.36
N ASP A 353 -2.88 -0.52 20.76
CA ASP A 353 -3.22 -1.77 20.05
C ASP A 353 -4.74 -1.94 19.94
N GLU A 354 -5.29 -1.54 18.80
CA GLU A 354 -6.74 -1.53 18.56
C GLU A 354 -7.14 -2.33 17.32
N VAL A 355 -8.41 -2.72 17.29
CA VAL A 355 -9.06 -3.28 16.10
C VAL A 355 -9.91 -2.21 15.47
N PHE A 356 -9.58 -1.86 14.23
CA PHE A 356 -10.34 -0.97 13.36
C PHE A 356 -11.21 -1.83 12.43
N CYS A 357 -12.52 -1.82 12.63
CA CYS A 357 -13.44 -2.58 11.81
C CYS A 357 -14.23 -1.65 10.90
N TYR A 358 -14.12 -1.85 9.59
CA TYR A 358 -14.88 -1.11 8.58
C TYR A 358 -16.01 -1.98 8.02
N LYS A 359 -17.25 -1.49 8.18
CA LYS A 359 -18.47 -2.06 7.58
C LYS A 359 -18.64 -1.51 6.17
N THR A 360 -18.04 -2.18 5.18
CA THR A 360 -17.84 -1.63 3.83
C THR A 360 -19.13 -1.37 3.05
N ASP A 361 -20.21 -2.06 3.41
CA ASP A 361 -21.54 -1.91 2.82
C ASP A 361 -22.45 -0.90 3.54
N GLU A 362 -22.04 -0.44 4.73
CA GLU A 362 -22.83 0.51 5.54
C GLU A 362 -22.13 1.87 5.67
N GLY A 363 -20.84 1.98 5.34
CA GLY A 363 -20.12 3.25 5.26
C GLY A 363 -19.60 3.80 6.59
N PHE A 364 -19.72 3.04 7.67
CA PHE A 364 -19.18 3.42 8.98
C PHE A 364 -18.09 2.45 9.43
N ALA A 365 -17.30 2.89 10.39
CA ALA A 365 -16.33 2.05 11.08
C ALA A 365 -16.55 2.09 12.59
N TYR A 366 -15.92 1.15 13.28
CA TYR A 366 -15.76 1.24 14.72
C TYR A 366 -14.37 0.79 15.14
N THR A 367 -13.86 1.37 16.22
CA THR A 367 -12.69 0.86 16.93
C THR A 367 -13.11 0.10 18.17
N ARG A 368 -12.28 -0.87 18.56
CA ARG A 368 -12.40 -1.58 19.84
C ARG A 368 -11.02 -2.01 20.33
N LYS A 369 -10.87 -2.08 21.65
CA LYS A 369 -9.72 -2.78 22.24
C LYS A 369 -9.81 -4.25 21.86
N ARG A 370 -8.66 -4.88 21.64
CA ARG A 370 -8.56 -6.27 21.18
C ARG A 370 -9.38 -7.28 21.98
N PHE A 371 -9.39 -7.09 23.30
CA PHE A 371 -10.07 -7.97 24.25
C PHE A 371 -11.35 -7.37 24.83
N SER A 372 -11.80 -6.22 24.29
CA SER A 372 -13.04 -5.57 24.68
C SER A 372 -14.15 -5.83 23.65
N THR A 373 -15.37 -5.83 24.16
CA THR A 373 -16.61 -5.81 23.36
C THR A 373 -17.14 -4.40 23.12
N GLU A 374 -16.62 -3.42 23.85
CA GLU A 374 -16.96 -2.01 23.70
C GLU A 374 -16.46 -1.49 22.36
N LYS A 375 -17.34 -0.77 21.65
CA LYS A 375 -17.11 -0.27 20.30
C LYS A 375 -17.38 1.21 20.26
N THR A 376 -16.47 1.94 19.64
CA THR A 376 -16.63 3.37 19.33
C THR A 376 -16.93 3.50 17.86
N TYR A 377 -18.17 3.82 17.51
CA TYR A 377 -18.65 3.95 16.13
C TYR A 377 -18.43 5.37 15.61
N PHE A 378 -18.12 5.49 14.32
CA PHE A 378 -17.97 6.77 13.62
C PHE A 378 -18.22 6.59 12.12
N ASP A 379 -18.68 7.66 11.49
CA ASP A 379 -18.79 7.73 10.03
C ASP A 379 -17.40 7.60 9.41
N PHE A 380 -17.31 6.85 8.32
CA PHE A 380 -16.04 6.60 7.64
C PHE A 380 -16.18 6.89 6.15
N ILE A 381 -15.83 5.95 5.29
CA ILE A 381 -15.93 6.09 3.84
C ILE A 381 -17.24 5.47 3.39
N GLU A 382 -18.05 6.21 2.64
CA GLU A 382 -19.34 5.70 2.14
C GLU A 382 -19.16 4.64 1.04
N PRO A 383 -20.07 3.66 0.93
CA PRO A 383 -20.01 2.62 -0.10
C PRO A 383 -20.02 3.19 -1.52
N GLU A 384 -20.76 4.27 -1.76
CA GLU A 384 -20.82 4.96 -3.05
C GLU A 384 -19.47 5.56 -3.43
N PHE A 385 -18.75 6.11 -2.45
CA PHE A 385 -17.42 6.65 -2.66
C PHE A 385 -16.43 5.54 -3.00
N ILE A 386 -16.42 4.43 -2.26
CA ILE A 386 -15.61 3.25 -2.60
C ILE A 386 -15.94 2.74 -4.02
N THR A 387 -17.22 2.63 -4.36
CA THR A 387 -17.68 2.18 -5.69
C THR A 387 -17.18 3.11 -6.81
N SER A 388 -17.14 4.42 -6.55
CA SER A 388 -16.62 5.40 -7.51
C SER A 388 -15.11 5.23 -7.73
N LEU A 389 -14.34 4.99 -6.66
CA LEU A 389 -12.91 4.71 -6.72
C LEU A 389 -12.62 3.38 -7.45
N GLN A 390 -13.41 2.34 -7.17
CA GLN A 390 -13.32 1.05 -7.87
C GLN A 390 -13.59 1.22 -9.36
N SER A 391 -14.62 1.98 -9.72
CA SER A 391 -14.96 2.27 -11.11
C SER A 391 -13.82 3.03 -11.80
N TYR A 392 -13.23 4.03 -11.14
CA TYR A 392 -12.07 4.76 -11.64
C TYR A 392 -10.87 3.83 -11.88
N ALA A 393 -10.58 2.94 -10.92
CA ALA A 393 -9.49 1.98 -11.03
C ALA A 393 -9.71 0.97 -12.16
N TRP A 394 -10.91 0.44 -12.32
CA TRP A 394 -11.26 -0.44 -13.46
C TRP A 394 -11.10 0.27 -14.79
N ASN A 395 -11.59 1.49 -14.88
CA ASN A 395 -11.47 2.32 -16.06
C ASN A 395 -10.00 2.55 -16.47
N PHE A 396 -9.16 2.87 -15.50
CA PHE A 396 -7.71 2.97 -15.70
C PHE A 396 -7.14 1.65 -16.21
N TRP A 397 -7.50 0.52 -15.60
CA TRP A 397 -7.03 -0.81 -16.02
C TRP A 397 -7.40 -1.15 -17.48
N HIS A 398 -8.64 -0.89 -17.88
CA HIS A 398 -9.11 -1.22 -19.24
C HIS A 398 -8.41 -0.38 -20.32
N ASN A 399 -8.13 0.89 -20.03
CA ASN A 399 -7.43 1.78 -20.97
C ASN A 399 -5.95 1.42 -21.14
N ARG A 400 -5.36 0.70 -20.19
CA ARG A 400 -3.92 0.44 -20.16
C ARG A 400 -3.52 -0.63 -21.14
N MET A 401 -4.33 -1.66 -21.24
CA MET A 401 -3.93 -2.88 -21.90
C MET A 401 -4.50 -2.95 -23.31
N SER A 402 -3.65 -2.75 -24.32
CA SER A 402 -3.96 -3.24 -25.65
C SER A 402 -4.11 -4.77 -25.60
N GLN A 403 -4.99 -5.35 -26.43
CA GLN A 403 -5.19 -6.80 -26.47
C GLN A 403 -3.87 -7.56 -26.73
N THR A 404 -2.99 -6.98 -27.54
CA THR A 404 -1.66 -7.52 -27.85
C THR A 404 -0.74 -7.57 -26.64
N GLU A 405 -0.82 -6.60 -25.72
CA GLU A 405 -0.05 -6.64 -24.46
C GLU A 405 -0.61 -7.69 -23.51
N LYS A 406 -1.94 -7.88 -23.45
CA LYS A 406 -2.55 -8.97 -22.66
C LYS A 406 -2.05 -10.33 -23.14
N ASP A 407 -2.06 -10.54 -24.45
CA ASP A 407 -1.65 -11.81 -25.07
C ASP A 407 -0.13 -12.05 -24.90
N ALA A 408 0.70 -11.01 -25.04
CA ALA A 408 2.15 -11.11 -24.84
C ALA A 408 2.53 -11.39 -23.38
N ILE A 409 1.81 -10.80 -22.42
CA ILE A 409 1.99 -11.04 -20.99
C ILE A 409 1.69 -12.50 -20.64
N GLN A 410 0.61 -13.05 -21.18
CA GLN A 410 0.19 -14.43 -20.89
C GLN A 410 1.16 -15.46 -21.49
N VAL A 411 1.65 -15.24 -22.71
CA VAL A 411 2.64 -16.14 -23.35
C VAL A 411 4.00 -16.10 -22.64
N ARG A 412 4.50 -14.92 -22.23
CA ARG A 412 5.81 -14.79 -21.58
C ARG A 412 5.83 -15.26 -20.13
N CYS A 413 4.77 -15.05 -19.36
CA CYS A 413 4.68 -15.57 -17.98
C CYS A 413 4.76 -17.10 -17.98
N ASN A 414 4.10 -17.76 -18.94
CA ASN A 414 4.17 -19.21 -19.10
C ASN A 414 5.56 -19.71 -19.54
N GLY A 415 6.31 -18.90 -20.30
CA GLY A 415 7.68 -19.22 -20.72
C GLY A 415 8.71 -19.09 -19.60
N ILE A 416 8.66 -18.01 -18.81
CA ILE A 416 9.59 -17.75 -17.70
C ILE A 416 9.40 -18.76 -16.57
N LEU A 417 8.16 -19.08 -16.21
CA LEU A 417 7.87 -20.12 -15.21
C LEU A 417 8.39 -21.49 -15.66
N LYS A 418 8.23 -21.85 -16.94
CA LYS A 418 8.80 -23.09 -17.47
C LYS A 418 10.33 -23.10 -17.48
N GLY A 419 10.97 -21.98 -17.81
CA GLY A 419 12.43 -21.86 -17.83
C GLY A 419 13.10 -21.82 -16.44
N LEU A 420 12.38 -21.37 -15.40
CA LEU A 420 12.88 -21.34 -14.02
C LEU A 420 12.63 -22.65 -13.26
N LEU A 421 11.68 -23.48 -13.72
CA LEU A 421 11.37 -24.80 -13.18
C LEU A 421 12.19 -25.95 -13.82
N CYS A 422 12.91 -25.67 -14.90
CA CYS A 422 13.95 -26.53 -15.47
C CYS A 422 15.33 -26.10 -14.97
#